data_AF-A0A534Q8R8-F1
#
_entry.id   AF-A0A534Q8R8-F1
#
_cell.length_a   1.000
_cell.length_b   1.000
_cell.length_c   1.000
_cell.angle_alpha   90.00
_cell.angle_beta   90.00
_cell.angle_gamma   90.00
#
_symmetry.space_group_name_H-M   'P 1'
#
loop_
_entity.id
_entity.type
_entity.pdbx_description
1 polymer ?
#
loop_
_entity_poly.entity_id
_entity_poly.type
_entity_poly.pdbx_seq_one_letter_code
_entity_poly.pdbx_strand_id
1 'polypeptide(L)'
;MTDVLVVRAEVRRLGPGARSRLVRAGTLTPYLVQTITEDAAATGRPSRLQVTVSAGTSDRLLARVREAFAGLDGRGVRVKIRRRRGRAPENGRVSPRHTAA
;
A
#
# COMPACT_ATOMS: atom_id res chain seq x y z
N MET A 1 13.17 -21.27 5.22
CA MET A 1 13.24 -19.90 4.67
C MET A 1 11.96 -19.18 5.01
N THR A 2 12.00 -18.16 5.87
CA THR A 2 10.83 -17.33 6.17
C THR A 2 10.59 -16.43 4.95
N ASP A 3 9.46 -16.59 4.28
CA ASP A 3 9.04 -15.64 3.24
C ASP A 3 8.88 -14.25 3.88
N VAL A 4 9.83 -13.37 3.61
CA VAL A 4 9.81 -12.00 4.13
C VAL A 4 8.78 -11.21 3.33
N LEU A 5 7.63 -10.93 3.95
CA LEU A 5 6.57 -10.19 3.30
C LEU A 5 6.78 -8.68 3.44
N VAL A 6 7.43 -8.08 2.45
CA VAL A 6 7.61 -6.62 2.40
C VAL A 6 6.33 -5.95 1.91
N VAL A 7 5.89 -4.92 2.63
CA VAL A 7 4.69 -4.15 2.31
C VAL A 7 4.98 -2.65 2.30
N ARG A 8 4.20 -1.91 1.51
CA ARG A 8 4.06 -0.46 1.59
C ARG A 8 2.61 -0.13 1.90
N ALA A 9 2.37 0.36 3.12
CA ALA A 9 1.08 0.85 3.56
C ALA A 9 1.00 2.37 3.39
N GLU A 10 -0.15 2.84 2.94
CA GLU A 10 -0.47 4.25 2.74
C GLU A 10 -1.83 4.54 3.36
N VAL A 11 -1.85 5.40 4.37
CA VAL A 11 -3.06 5.84 5.06
C VAL A 11 -3.39 7.26 4.60
N ARG A 12 -4.65 7.50 4.24
CA ARG A 12 -5.15 8.81 3.81
C ARG A 12 -6.49 9.12 4.48
N ARG A 13 -6.63 10.32 5.02
CA ARG A 13 -7.96 10.84 5.36
C ARG A 13 -8.75 11.08 4.07
N LEU A 14 -10.07 10.90 4.13
CA LEU A 14 -10.99 11.19 3.06
C LEU A 14 -11.87 12.38 3.46
N GLY A 15 -12.16 13.26 2.51
CA GLY A 15 -13.04 14.42 2.71
C GLY A 15 -12.42 15.76 2.29
N PRO A 16 -13.20 16.84 2.29
CA PRO A 16 -12.73 18.19 1.94
C PRO A 16 -11.62 18.63 2.91
N GLY A 17 -10.49 19.10 2.39
CA GLY A 17 -9.34 19.53 3.21
C GLY A 17 -8.39 18.42 3.69
N ALA A 18 -8.62 17.16 3.32
CA ALA A 18 -7.76 16.04 3.70
C ALA A 18 -6.38 16.12 3.01
N ARG A 19 -5.38 16.71 3.68
CA ARG A 19 -3.97 16.73 3.23
C ARG A 19 -3.10 15.66 3.89
N SER A 20 -3.59 15.00 4.93
CA SER A 20 -2.83 14.04 5.73
C SER A 20 -2.66 12.71 4.98
N ARG A 21 -1.41 12.41 4.61
CA ARG A 21 -0.98 11.14 4.02
C ARG A 21 0.17 10.60 4.84
N LEU A 22 0.05 9.36 5.31
CA LEU A 22 1.08 8.67 6.05
C LEU A 22 1.50 7.41 5.30
N VAL A 23 2.80 7.17 5.19
CA VAL A 23 3.37 6.01 4.50
C VAL A 23 4.25 5.22 5.45
N ARG A 24 4.03 3.91 5.53
CA ARG A 24 4.89 2.94 6.22
C ARG A 24 5.35 1.89 5.22
N ALA A 25 6.63 1.54 5.22
CA ALA A 25 7.17 0.47 4.40
C ALA A 25 8.12 -0.39 5.21
N GLY A 26 8.04 -1.70 5.04
CA GLY A 26 8.87 -2.65 5.77
C GLY A 26 8.34 -4.07 5.73
N THR A 27 9.00 -4.96 6.46
CA THR A 27 8.55 -6.35 6.65
C THR A 27 7.26 -6.37 7.47
N LEU A 28 6.27 -7.13 7.02
CA LEU A 28 5.00 -7.32 7.71
C LEU A 28 5.19 -8.19 8.95
N THR A 29 5.67 -7.56 10.02
CA THR A 29 5.71 -8.11 11.36
C THR A 29 4.41 -7.77 12.10
N PRO A 30 4.07 -8.48 13.19
CA PRO A 30 2.96 -8.09 14.06
C PRO A 30 3.07 -6.63 14.54
N TYR A 31 4.30 -6.18 14.83
CA TYR A 31 4.57 -4.79 15.21
C TYR A 31 4.20 -3.80 14.10
N LEU A 32 4.60 -4.06 12.85
CA LEU A 32 4.26 -3.16 11.74
C LEU A 32 2.74 -3.11 11.50
N VAL A 33 2.03 -4.24 11.66
CA VAL A 33 0.56 -4.28 11.58
C VAL A 33 -0.07 -3.39 12.65
N GLN A 34 0.41 -3.47 13.89
CA GLN A 34 -0.06 -2.62 14.99
C GLN A 34 0.17 -1.14 14.68
N THR A 35 1.39 -0.76 14.28
CA THR A 35 1.71 0.63 13.92
C THR A 35 0.81 1.17 12.82
N ILE A 36 0.59 0.40 11.75
CA ILE A 36 -0.31 0.81 10.65
C ILE A 36 -1.75 0.97 11.13
N THR A 37 -2.20 0.10 12.04
CA THR A 37 -3.55 0.14 12.62
C THR A 37 -3.74 1.40 13.47
N GLU A 38 -2.75 1.74 14.28
CA GLU A 38 -2.72 2.96 15.10
C GLU A 38 -2.67 4.22 14.23
N ASP A 39 -1.80 4.24 13.20
CA ASP A 39 -1.72 5.33 12.22
C ASP A 39 -3.07 5.55 11.51
N ALA A 40 -3.75 4.46 11.14
CA ALA A 40 -5.07 4.48 10.50
C ALA A 40 -6.16 5.04 11.42
N ALA A 41 -6.12 4.70 12.71
CA ALA A 41 -7.03 5.24 13.72
C ALA A 41 -6.78 6.74 13.96
N ALA A 42 -5.51 7.15 14.10
CA ALA A 42 -5.11 8.52 14.36
C ALA A 42 -5.40 9.48 13.19
N THR A 43 -5.38 8.98 11.95
CA THR A 43 -5.69 9.79 10.75
C THR A 43 -7.13 10.33 10.76
N GLY A 44 -8.02 9.72 11.55
CA GLY A 44 -9.43 10.09 11.71
C GLY A 44 -10.32 9.61 10.56
N ARG A 45 -11.65 9.63 10.79
CA ARG A 45 -12.65 9.02 9.91
C ARG A 45 -13.35 10.06 9.02
N PRO A 46 -13.76 9.70 7.79
CA PRO A 46 -13.43 8.46 7.07
C PRO A 46 -11.98 8.45 6.58
N SER A 47 -11.33 7.29 6.55
CA SER A 47 -9.98 7.13 5.98
C SER A 47 -9.87 5.92 5.07
N ARG A 48 -8.76 5.84 4.33
CA ARG A 48 -8.41 4.73 3.45
C ARG A 48 -7.01 4.24 3.78
N LEU A 49 -6.87 2.94 3.97
CA LEU A 49 -5.60 2.24 4.04
C LEU A 49 -5.39 1.49 2.71
N GLN A 50 -4.32 1.83 1.98
CA GLN A 50 -3.86 1.05 0.84
C GLN A 50 -2.58 0.30 1.20
N VAL A 51 -2.60 -1.03 1.10
CA VAL A 51 -1.41 -1.88 1.30
C VAL A 51 -0.97 -2.42 -0.05
N THR A 52 0.30 -2.19 -0.39
CA THR A 52 0.94 -2.72 -1.60
C THR A 52 1.94 -3.79 -1.20
N VAL A 53 1.75 -5.01 -1.68
CA VAL A 53 2.67 -6.14 -1.49
C VAL A 53 3.54 -6.36 -2.74
N SER A 54 4.61 -7.13 -2.64
CA SER A 54 5.43 -7.51 -3.80
C SER A 54 4.62 -8.26 -4.89
N ALA A 55 5.05 -8.16 -6.15
CA ALA A 55 4.37 -8.79 -7.28
C ALA A 55 4.32 -10.33 -7.15
N GLY A 56 5.41 -10.94 -6.65
CA GLY A 56 5.54 -12.38 -6.43
C GLY A 56 4.91 -12.89 -5.13
N THR A 57 4.19 -12.07 -4.37
CA THR A 57 3.54 -12.51 -3.13
C THR A 57 2.43 -13.52 -3.44
N SER A 58 2.57 -14.74 -2.89
CA SER A 58 1.60 -15.83 -3.03
C SER A 58 0.22 -15.46 -2.51
N ASP A 59 -0.83 -16.13 -3.01
CA ASP A 59 -2.20 -15.89 -2.54
C ASP A 59 -2.38 -16.21 -1.06
N ARG A 60 -1.65 -17.20 -0.53
CA ARG A 60 -1.65 -17.54 0.90
C ARG A 60 -1.12 -16.39 1.76
N LEU A 61 -0.02 -15.76 1.35
CA LEU A 61 0.51 -14.58 2.04
C LEU A 61 -0.41 -13.37 1.88
N LEU A 62 -1.05 -13.21 0.71
CA LEU A 62 -2.02 -12.16 0.47
C LEU A 62 -3.27 -12.30 1.38
N ALA A 63 -3.75 -13.52 1.60
CA ALA A 63 -4.84 -13.80 2.54
C ALA A 63 -4.47 -13.41 3.97
N ARG A 64 -3.25 -13.73 4.43
CA ARG A 64 -2.76 -13.30 5.75
C ARG A 64 -2.73 -11.78 5.92
N VAL A 65 -2.36 -11.04 4.87
CA VAL A 65 -2.42 -9.56 4.89
C VAL A 65 -3.85 -9.07 5.04
N ARG A 66 -4.81 -9.71 4.36
CA ARG A 66 -6.24 -9.37 4.48
C ARG A 66 -6.75 -9.60 5.89
N GLU A 67 -6.48 -10.77 6.45
CA GLU A 67 -6.86 -11.12 7.82
C GLU A 67 -6.28 -10.13 8.83
N ALA A 68 -4.99 -9.78 8.70
CA ALA A 68 -4.32 -8.85 9.60
C ALA A 68 -4.97 -7.46 9.67
N PHE A 69 -5.61 -7.00 8.58
CA PHE A 69 -6.24 -5.68 8.52
C PHE A 69 -7.78 -5.71 8.48
N ALA A 70 -8.42 -6.89 8.55
CA ALA A 70 -9.87 -7.03 8.43
C ALA A 70 -10.66 -6.23 9.49
N GLY A 71 -10.09 -6.08 10.70
CA GLY A 71 -10.72 -5.32 11.79
C GLY A 71 -10.81 -3.80 11.58
N LEU A 72 -10.18 -3.25 10.53
CA LEU A 72 -10.16 -1.82 10.26
C LEU A 72 -11.40 -1.32 9.51
N ASP A 73 -12.04 -2.15 8.68
CA ASP A 73 -13.23 -1.74 7.92
C ASP A 73 -14.40 -1.35 8.84
N GLY A 74 -14.61 -2.12 9.92
CA GLY A 74 -15.59 -1.79 10.98
C GLY A 74 -15.27 -0.51 11.77
N ARG A 75 -14.08 0.08 11.60
CA ARG A 75 -13.64 1.31 12.25
C ARG A 75 -13.69 2.52 11.30
N GLY A 76 -14.39 2.42 10.17
CA GLY A 76 -14.51 3.52 9.19
C GLY A 76 -13.24 3.74 8.36
N VAL A 77 -12.34 2.75 8.34
CA VAL A 77 -11.12 2.76 7.53
C VAL A 77 -11.31 1.79 6.37
N ARG A 78 -11.44 2.29 5.14
CA ARG A 78 -11.58 1.41 3.97
C ARG A 78 -10.22 0.79 3.61
N VAL A 79 -10.10 -0.53 3.74
CA VAL A 79 -8.86 -1.25 3.42
C VAL A 79 -8.82 -1.67 1.95
N LYS A 80 -7.66 -1.49 1.31
CA LYS A 80 -7.42 -1.94 -0.07
C LYS A 80 -6.04 -2.55 -0.22
N ILE A 81 -5.99 -3.84 -0.47
CA ILE A 81 -4.74 -4.58 -0.64
C ILE A 81 -4.51 -4.86 -2.12
N ARG A 82 -3.30 -4.57 -2.62
CA ARG A 82 -2.91 -4.77 -4.02
C ARG A 82 -1.51 -5.33 -4.11
N ARG A 83 -1.27 -6.15 -5.13
CA ARG A 83 0.09 -6.48 -5.56
C ARG A 83 0.69 -5.29 -6.31
N ARG A 84 1.98 -5.03 -6.11
CA ARG A 84 2.75 -4.13 -6.95
C ARG A 84 2.63 -4.68 -8.38
N ARG A 85 2.03 -3.90 -9.28
CA ARG A 85 2.18 -4.20 -10.70
C ARG A 85 3.67 -4.02 -10.99
N GLY A 86 4.34 -5.06 -11.50
CA GLY A 86 5.68 -4.88 -12.03
C GLY A 86 5.67 -3.65 -12.92
N ARG A 87 6.67 -2.78 -12.83
CA ARG A 87 6.88 -1.76 -13.86
C ARG A 87 6.91 -2.56 -15.18
N ALA A 88 5.89 -2.41 -16.02
CA ALA A 88 6.01 -2.89 -17.38
C ALA A 88 7.31 -2.29 -17.93
N PRO A 89 8.16 -3.03 -18.63
CA PRO A 89 9.34 -2.44 -19.24
C PRO A 89 8.88 -1.21 -20.01
N GLU A 90 9.49 -0.07 -19.72
CA GLU A 90 9.31 1.16 -20.47
C GLU A 90 9.92 0.92 -21.85
N ASN A 91 9.16 0.26 -22.72
CA ASN A 91 9.53 0.12 -24.12
C ASN A 91 9.44 1.50 -24.76
N GLY A 92 10.62 2.10 -24.94
CA GLY A 92 10.96 2.94 -26.08
C GLY A 92 10.06 4.14 -26.33
N ARG A 93 10.11 5.17 -25.49
CA ARG A 93 10.08 6.54 -26.03
C ARG A 93 11.50 6.95 -26.37
N VAL A 94 11.96 6.48 -27.53
CA VAL A 94 13.04 7.16 -28.25
C VAL A 94 12.41 8.47 -28.72
N SER A 95 12.70 9.58 -28.04
CA SER A 95 12.43 10.90 -28.60
C SER A 95 13.22 11.00 -29.91
N PRO A 96 12.59 11.27 -31.06
CA PRO A 96 13.36 11.60 -32.24
C PRO A 96 14.10 12.90 -31.91
N ARG A 97 15.44 12.84 -31.92
CA ARG A 97 16.27 14.04 -32.01
C ARG A 97 15.85 14.73 -33.30
N HIS A 98 15.22 15.89 -33.15
CA HIS A 98 14.99 16.81 -34.25
C HIS A 98 16.35 17.42 -34.59
N THR A 99 17.07 16.78 -35.50
CA THR A 99 18.14 17.42 -36.26
C THR A 99 17.43 18.18 -37.37
N ALA A 100 17.32 19.50 -37.22
CA ALA A 100 17.09 20.40 -38.35
C ALA A 100 18.41 21.10 -38.65
N ALA A 101 18.69 21.14 -39.95
CA ALA A 101 19.88 21.62 -40.64
C ALA A 101 20.25 23.09 -40.34
#